data_AF-A0A7C7VN51-F1
#
_entry.id   AF-A0A7C7VN51-F1
#
_cell.length_a   1.000
_cell.length_b   1.000
_cell.length_c   1.000
_cell.angle_alpha   90.00
_cell.angle_beta   90.00
_cell.angle_gamma   90.00
#
_symmetry.space_group_name_H-M   'P 1'
#
loop_
_entity.id
_entity.type
_entity.pdbx_description
1 polymer ?
#
loop_
_entity_poly.entity_id
_entity_poly.type
_entity_poly.pdbx_seq_one_letter_code
_entity_poly.pdbx_strand_id
1 'polypeptide(L)'
;MNFSQKNMRRKSYIALIVTVTVTLMAQALLISTSLMTGKAFENYVHMVKKLELDLDAMYAQGLQQGQALRNILLDPSNPKAYRNLEKAAEKFRHHSENLIAIASEENLTEFQTEAGDILRAWEEEIQIRKDIISLVKSGRAEEGIKLLNTKGTPKWREYKAKILKLKEAASTYSEKILKETDAKVSRYTLLGGIGAVAGVSIILGLLALLTGTWKSLGQIIVSLNQGSGQLSDVAGQVASSAQVLADGASAQAAAIEETSASLEEIASMTRQNADNAQKANDLMDHTDEVIETANQSVQEMGQSMEEISSSGEQTRKIIQTIDEIAFQTNLLSLNAAVEAARAGEAGAGFAVVAEEVRNLANRSAEAARNTATLIDGTIKHIHSGATLMKQTDAAFKEAVTSVGDVRNLVHQIASASKEQTIGIDQLNSAGLSLIPQILRLSKNLHLSKLKANFRKPY
;
A
#
# COMPACT_ATOMS: atom_id res chain seq x y z
N MET A 1 -12.15 -14.53 11.38
CA MET A 1 -13.15 -13.69 10.68
C MET A 1 -14.59 -14.22 10.77
N ASN A 2 -14.84 -15.53 10.63
CA ASN A 2 -16.18 -16.14 10.75
C ASN A 2 -16.89 -15.90 12.10
N PHE A 3 -16.15 -15.79 13.21
CA PHE A 3 -16.73 -15.64 14.54
C PHE A 3 -17.40 -14.27 14.75
N SER A 4 -16.78 -13.18 14.27
CA SER A 4 -17.31 -11.82 14.43
C SER A 4 -18.58 -11.59 13.59
N GLN A 5 -18.60 -12.04 12.33
CA GLN A 5 -19.79 -11.97 11.49
C GLN A 5 -20.94 -12.82 12.04
N LYS A 6 -20.65 -14.03 12.53
CA LYS A 6 -21.66 -14.91 13.13
C LYS A 6 -22.25 -14.30 14.40
N ASN A 7 -21.43 -13.64 15.22
CA ASN A 7 -21.88 -13.00 16.45
C ASN A 7 -22.71 -11.73 16.18
N MET A 8 -22.33 -10.92 15.18
CA MET A 8 -23.13 -9.77 14.76
C MET A 8 -24.47 -10.20 14.15
N ARG A 9 -24.48 -11.20 13.25
CA ARG A 9 -25.74 -11.78 12.73
C ARG A 9 -26.63 -12.26 13.85
N ARG A 10 -26.06 -12.99 14.82
CA ARG A 10 -26.81 -13.50 15.98
C ARG A 10 -27.43 -12.37 16.81
N LYS A 11 -26.68 -11.29 17.09
CA LYS A 11 -27.21 -10.11 17.80
C LYS A 11 -28.34 -9.41 17.01
N SER A 12 -28.19 -9.27 15.70
CA SER A 12 -29.21 -8.69 14.81
C SER A 12 -30.48 -9.53 14.76
N TYR A 13 -30.35 -10.86 14.66
CA TYR A 13 -31.49 -11.78 14.72
C TYR A 13 -32.20 -11.74 16.08
N ILE A 14 -31.44 -11.68 17.18
CA ILE A 14 -32.02 -11.55 18.52
C ILE A 14 -32.81 -10.24 18.63
N ALA A 15 -32.26 -9.11 18.17
CA ALA A 15 -32.96 -7.83 18.21
C ALA A 15 -34.26 -7.85 17.37
N LEU A 16 -34.22 -8.46 16.18
CA LEU A 16 -35.41 -8.63 15.33
C LEU A 16 -36.46 -9.51 16.00
N ILE A 17 -36.06 -10.66 16.55
CA ILE A 17 -36.96 -11.60 17.24
C ILE A 17 -37.61 -10.90 18.43
N VAL A 18 -36.83 -10.25 19.30
CA VAL A 18 -37.36 -9.52 20.46
C VAL A 18 -38.36 -8.46 20.04
N THR A 19 -38.05 -7.68 19.00
CA THR A 19 -38.96 -6.62 18.50
C THR A 19 -40.27 -7.21 17.96
N VAL A 20 -40.19 -8.28 17.18
CA VAL A 20 -41.38 -9.00 16.66
C VAL A 20 -42.21 -9.56 17.81
N THR A 21 -41.57 -10.22 18.78
CA THR A 21 -42.26 -10.83 19.92
C THR A 21 -42.98 -9.79 20.77
N VAL A 22 -42.32 -8.68 21.12
CA VAL A 22 -42.92 -7.59 21.90
C VAL A 22 -44.10 -6.96 21.15
N THR A 23 -43.96 -6.74 19.85
CA THR A 23 -45.02 -6.17 19.01
C THR A 23 -46.24 -7.10 18.95
N LEU A 24 -46.02 -8.40 18.73
CA LEU A 24 -47.09 -9.40 18.71
C LEU A 24 -47.78 -9.55 20.07
N MET A 25 -47.04 -9.49 21.18
CA MET A 25 -47.61 -9.53 22.53
C MET A 25 -48.51 -8.31 22.80
N ALA A 26 -48.05 -7.10 22.44
CA ALA A 26 -48.84 -5.89 22.59
C ALA A 26 -50.13 -5.94 21.76
N GLN A 27 -50.06 -6.46 20.53
CA GLN A 27 -51.23 -6.66 19.67
C GLN A 27 -52.20 -7.71 20.22
N ALA A 28 -51.69 -8.83 20.70
CA ALA A 28 -52.51 -9.87 21.32
C ALA A 28 -53.26 -9.33 22.57
N LEU A 29 -52.61 -8.49 23.37
CA LEU A 29 -53.24 -7.86 24.54
C LEU A 29 -54.38 -6.90 24.13
N LEU A 30 -54.19 -6.08 23.09
CA LEU A 30 -55.22 -5.17 22.58
C LEU A 30 -56.41 -5.93 21.98
N ILE A 31 -56.17 -7.01 21.24
CA ILE A 31 -57.24 -7.86 20.70
C ILE A 31 -57.97 -8.59 21.83
N SER A 32 -57.23 -9.15 22.79
CA SER A 32 -57.82 -9.85 23.93
C SER A 32 -58.71 -8.95 24.78
N THR A 33 -58.25 -7.74 25.09
CA THR A 33 -59.04 -6.74 25.84
C THR A 33 -60.30 -6.31 25.09
N SER A 34 -60.21 -6.12 23.77
CA SER A 34 -61.38 -5.83 22.93
C SER A 34 -62.40 -6.98 22.95
N LEU A 35 -61.95 -8.23 22.76
CA LEU A 35 -62.81 -9.42 22.80
C LEU A 35 -63.46 -9.65 24.17
N MET A 36 -62.71 -9.45 25.26
CA MET A 36 -63.24 -9.56 26.62
C MET A 36 -64.30 -8.50 26.89
N THR A 37 -64.08 -7.27 26.43
CA THR A 37 -65.05 -6.16 26.56
C THR A 37 -66.34 -6.46 25.79
N GLY A 38 -66.23 -6.99 24.57
CA GLY A 38 -67.38 -7.40 23.76
C GLY A 38 -68.19 -8.52 24.42
N LYS A 39 -67.53 -9.57 24.94
CA LYS A 39 -68.21 -10.69 25.62
C LYS A 39 -68.90 -10.26 26.93
N ALA A 40 -68.23 -9.45 27.74
CA ALA A 40 -68.82 -8.93 28.97
C ALA A 40 -70.08 -8.11 28.68
N PHE A 41 -70.08 -7.37 27.57
CA PHE A 41 -71.22 -6.60 27.11
C PHE A 41 -72.39 -7.46 26.60
N GLU A 42 -72.13 -8.50 25.80
CA GLU A 42 -73.18 -9.44 25.37
C GLU A 42 -73.93 -10.03 26.57
N ASN A 43 -73.19 -10.49 27.59
CA ASN A 43 -73.77 -11.02 28.82
C ASN A 43 -74.65 -9.98 29.53
N TYR A 44 -74.18 -8.73 29.55
CA TYR A 44 -74.89 -7.62 30.18
C TYR A 44 -76.20 -7.27 29.45
N VAL A 45 -76.19 -7.22 28.12
CA VAL A 45 -77.41 -6.98 27.33
C VAL A 45 -78.43 -8.10 27.53
N HIS A 46 -77.99 -9.35 27.56
CA HIS A 46 -78.87 -10.49 27.84
C HIS A 46 -79.52 -10.40 29.22
N MET A 47 -78.77 -9.94 30.21
CA MET A 47 -79.26 -9.74 31.57
C MET A 47 -80.30 -8.61 31.65
N VAL A 48 -80.05 -7.45 31.03
CA VAL A 48 -81.05 -6.36 30.96
C VAL A 48 -82.30 -6.79 30.19
N LYS A 49 -82.15 -7.59 29.14
CA LYS A 49 -83.29 -8.17 28.40
C LYS A 49 -84.16 -9.07 29.28
N LYS A 50 -83.54 -9.82 30.19
CA LYS A 50 -84.25 -10.67 31.16
C LYS A 50 -85.07 -9.81 32.14
N LEU A 51 -84.51 -8.70 32.62
CA LEU A 51 -85.25 -7.72 33.44
C LEU A 51 -86.47 -7.15 32.70
N GLU A 52 -86.31 -6.74 31.44
CA GLU A 52 -87.43 -6.25 30.61
C GLU A 52 -88.54 -7.32 30.46
N LEU A 53 -88.15 -8.58 30.22
CA LEU A 53 -89.09 -9.69 30.07
C LEU A 53 -89.87 -9.97 31.36
N ASP A 54 -89.22 -9.94 32.52
CA ASP A 54 -89.89 -10.12 33.81
C ASP A 54 -90.86 -8.96 34.11
N LEU A 55 -90.49 -7.71 33.80
CA LEU A 55 -91.40 -6.55 33.93
C LEU A 55 -92.62 -6.67 33.02
N ASP A 56 -92.43 -7.10 31.77
CA ASP A 56 -93.52 -7.33 30.83
C ASP A 56 -94.45 -8.46 31.30
N ALA A 57 -93.87 -9.54 31.84
CA ALA A 57 -94.63 -10.62 32.41
C ALA A 57 -95.44 -10.16 33.64
N MET A 58 -94.84 -9.41 34.56
CA MET A 58 -95.54 -8.82 35.71
C MET A 58 -96.70 -7.93 35.26
N TYR A 59 -96.46 -7.03 34.31
CA TYR A 59 -97.53 -6.19 33.75
C TYR A 59 -98.69 -7.02 33.18
N ALA A 60 -98.38 -8.03 32.37
CA ALA A 60 -99.36 -8.91 31.76
C ALA A 60 -100.13 -9.74 32.82
N GLN A 61 -99.43 -10.29 33.81
CA GLN A 61 -100.04 -11.07 34.89
C GLN A 61 -100.93 -10.19 35.80
N GLY A 62 -100.55 -8.94 36.05
CA GLY A 62 -101.40 -8.00 36.79
C GLY A 62 -102.69 -7.66 36.03
N LEU A 63 -102.64 -7.50 34.71
CA LEU A 63 -103.85 -7.38 33.87
C LEU A 63 -104.71 -8.65 33.92
N GLN A 64 -104.10 -9.83 33.85
CA GLN A 64 -104.81 -11.10 33.94
C GLN A 64 -105.48 -11.29 35.31
N GLN A 65 -104.82 -10.88 36.39
CA GLN A 65 -105.42 -10.87 37.73
C GLN A 65 -106.64 -9.94 37.79
N GLY A 66 -106.54 -8.73 37.25
CA GLY A 66 -107.67 -7.80 37.18
C GLY A 66 -108.84 -8.36 36.36
N GLN A 67 -108.58 -8.99 35.22
CA GLN A 67 -109.61 -9.60 34.37
C GLN A 67 -110.25 -10.83 35.04
N ALA A 68 -109.45 -11.69 35.67
CA ALA A 68 -109.95 -12.85 36.38
C ALA A 68 -110.81 -12.46 37.59
N LEU A 69 -110.41 -11.43 38.33
CA LEU A 69 -111.20 -10.88 39.43
C LEU A 69 -112.55 -10.30 38.95
N ARG A 70 -112.58 -9.61 37.81
CA ARG A 70 -113.82 -9.15 37.19
C ARG A 70 -114.74 -10.31 36.79
N ASN A 71 -114.19 -11.39 36.24
CA ASN A 71 -114.96 -12.58 35.91
C ASN A 71 -115.57 -13.24 37.16
N ILE A 72 -114.86 -13.23 38.30
CA ILE A 72 -115.40 -13.70 39.59
C ILE A 72 -116.55 -12.80 40.06
N LEU A 73 -116.43 -11.48 39.91
CA LEU A 73 -117.49 -10.54 40.28
C LEU A 73 -118.75 -10.68 39.42
N LEU A 74 -118.59 -11.05 38.13
CA LEU A 74 -119.70 -11.26 37.19
C LEU A 74 -120.36 -12.64 37.35
N ASP A 75 -119.57 -13.69 37.57
CA ASP A 75 -120.02 -15.06 37.77
C ASP A 75 -119.26 -15.70 38.95
N PRO A 76 -119.78 -15.53 40.18
CA PRO A 76 -119.16 -16.05 41.41
C PRO A 76 -118.98 -17.56 41.44
N SER A 77 -119.75 -18.29 40.65
CA SER A 77 -119.75 -19.75 40.58
C SER A 77 -118.70 -20.30 39.61
N ASN A 78 -117.98 -19.44 38.87
CA ASN A 78 -117.04 -19.85 37.83
C ASN A 78 -115.69 -20.36 38.39
N PRO A 79 -115.41 -21.68 38.45
CA PRO A 79 -114.16 -22.21 39.01
C PRO A 79 -112.93 -21.89 38.15
N LYS A 80 -113.12 -21.55 36.87
CA LYS A 80 -112.02 -21.17 35.96
C LYS A 80 -111.49 -19.79 36.31
N ALA A 81 -112.35 -18.86 36.75
CA ALA A 81 -111.95 -17.50 37.10
C ALA A 81 -111.04 -17.47 38.35
N TYR A 82 -111.36 -18.26 39.38
CA TYR A 82 -110.50 -18.41 40.57
C TYR A 82 -109.14 -19.04 40.23
N ARG A 83 -109.12 -20.13 39.45
CA ARG A 83 -107.86 -20.77 39.03
C ARG A 83 -107.00 -19.84 38.18
N ASN A 84 -107.60 -19.06 37.28
CA ASN A 84 -106.87 -18.09 36.47
C ASN A 84 -106.29 -16.97 37.33
N LEU A 85 -107.04 -16.50 38.33
CA LEU A 85 -106.58 -15.47 39.24
C LEU A 85 -105.39 -15.94 40.10
N GLU A 86 -105.49 -17.13 40.68
CA GLU A 86 -104.43 -17.73 41.49
C GLU A 86 -103.16 -17.97 40.66
N LYS A 87 -103.29 -18.59 39.47
CA LYS A 87 -102.16 -18.79 38.56
C LYS A 87 -101.50 -17.48 38.13
N ALA A 88 -102.29 -16.43 37.86
CA ALA A 88 -101.75 -15.14 37.47
C ALA A 88 -101.05 -14.44 38.66
N ALA A 89 -101.55 -14.63 39.88
CA ALA A 89 -100.90 -14.13 41.09
C ALA A 89 -99.58 -14.87 41.39
N GLU A 90 -99.55 -16.19 41.28
CA GLU A 90 -98.35 -17.01 41.45
C GLU A 90 -97.26 -16.60 40.44
N LYS A 91 -97.62 -16.46 39.16
CA LYS A 91 -96.69 -16.00 38.12
C LYS A 91 -96.19 -14.59 38.37
N PHE A 92 -97.07 -13.67 38.82
CA PHE A 92 -96.64 -12.30 39.13
C PHE A 92 -95.60 -12.30 40.26
N ARG A 93 -95.84 -13.05 41.33
CA ARG A 93 -94.86 -13.21 42.42
C ARG A 93 -93.55 -13.77 41.90
N HIS A 94 -93.61 -14.86 41.14
CA HIS A 94 -92.42 -15.50 40.57
C HIS A 94 -91.56 -14.54 39.74
N HIS A 95 -92.18 -13.78 38.82
CA HIS A 95 -91.46 -12.79 38.02
C HIS A 95 -90.93 -11.61 38.85
N SER A 96 -91.65 -11.21 39.90
CA SER A 96 -91.18 -10.16 40.82
C SER A 96 -89.96 -10.61 41.62
N GLU A 97 -89.99 -11.84 42.14
CA GLU A 97 -88.87 -12.43 42.88
C GLU A 97 -87.64 -12.65 41.98
N ASN A 98 -87.84 -13.15 40.76
CA ASN A 98 -86.78 -13.29 39.76
C ASN A 98 -86.14 -11.94 39.43
N LEU A 99 -86.95 -10.90 39.26
CA LEU A 99 -86.44 -9.57 38.93
C LEU A 99 -85.61 -8.97 40.07
N ILE A 100 -86.04 -9.16 41.33
CA ILE A 100 -85.27 -8.75 42.51
C ILE A 100 -83.96 -9.56 42.60
N ALA A 101 -84.00 -10.87 42.31
CA ALA A 101 -82.82 -11.72 42.31
C ALA A 101 -81.78 -11.28 41.26
N ILE A 102 -82.21 -11.05 40.02
CA ILE A 102 -81.33 -10.57 38.94
C ILE A 102 -80.74 -9.20 39.31
N ALA A 103 -81.57 -8.27 39.81
CA ALA A 103 -81.10 -6.96 40.23
C ALA A 103 -80.10 -7.03 41.39
N SER A 104 -80.25 -8.00 42.30
CA SER A 104 -79.32 -8.21 43.42
C SER A 104 -78.00 -8.85 42.98
N GLU A 105 -78.04 -9.87 42.10
CA GLU A 105 -76.85 -10.53 41.58
C GLU A 105 -75.94 -9.54 40.83
N GLU A 106 -76.56 -8.59 40.13
CA GLU A 106 -75.89 -7.62 39.26
C GLU A 106 -75.63 -6.27 39.94
N ASN A 107 -75.87 -6.18 41.26
CA ASN A 107 -75.72 -4.96 42.06
C ASN A 107 -76.49 -3.74 41.51
N LEU A 108 -77.64 -3.95 40.88
CA LEU A 108 -78.53 -2.91 40.38
C LEU A 108 -79.44 -2.40 41.51
N THR A 109 -78.85 -1.69 42.47
CA THR A 109 -79.52 -1.27 43.73
C THR A 109 -80.82 -0.50 43.49
N GLU A 110 -80.87 0.37 42.48
CA GLU A 110 -82.08 1.13 42.12
C GLU A 110 -83.19 0.20 41.60
N PHE A 111 -82.85 -0.75 40.71
CA PHE A 111 -83.80 -1.75 40.21
C PHE A 111 -84.31 -2.67 41.30
N GLN A 112 -83.41 -3.14 42.16
CA GLN A 112 -83.74 -4.00 43.30
C GLN A 112 -84.73 -3.32 44.24
N THR A 113 -84.50 -2.03 44.53
CA THR A 113 -85.36 -1.24 45.43
C THR A 113 -86.75 -1.05 44.84
N GLU A 114 -86.85 -0.57 43.59
CA GLU A 114 -88.15 -0.33 42.94
C GLU A 114 -88.92 -1.63 42.68
N ALA A 115 -88.23 -2.73 42.42
CA ALA A 115 -88.83 -4.05 42.30
C ALA A 115 -89.45 -4.54 43.63
N GLY A 116 -88.73 -4.35 44.74
CA GLY A 116 -89.22 -4.64 46.07
C GLY A 116 -90.45 -3.80 46.43
N ASP A 117 -90.48 -2.53 46.04
CA ASP A 117 -91.65 -1.66 46.21
C ASP A 117 -92.87 -2.17 45.44
N ILE A 118 -92.68 -2.60 44.18
CA ILE A 118 -93.75 -3.16 43.35
C ILE A 118 -94.32 -4.42 44.01
N LEU A 119 -93.46 -5.32 44.49
CA LEU A 119 -93.88 -6.55 45.15
C LEU A 119 -94.70 -6.24 46.42
N ARG A 120 -94.23 -5.33 47.28
CA ARG A 120 -94.96 -4.91 48.48
C ARG A 120 -96.34 -4.31 48.15
N ALA A 121 -96.41 -3.41 47.19
CA ALA A 121 -97.67 -2.79 46.76
C ALA A 121 -98.65 -3.81 46.14
N TRP A 122 -98.13 -4.83 45.45
CA TRP A 122 -98.92 -5.95 44.95
C TRP A 122 -99.43 -6.86 46.07
N GLU A 123 -98.62 -7.13 47.10
CA GLU A 123 -99.04 -7.92 48.27
C GLU A 123 -100.15 -7.23 49.08
N GLU A 124 -100.09 -5.90 49.21
CA GLU A 124 -101.19 -5.11 49.77
C GLU A 124 -102.48 -5.26 48.95
N GLU A 125 -102.37 -5.25 47.62
CA GLU A 125 -103.53 -5.44 46.72
C GLU A 125 -104.10 -6.86 46.81
N ILE A 126 -103.27 -7.89 47.03
CA ILE A 126 -103.74 -9.25 47.30
C ILE A 126 -104.69 -9.27 48.50
N GLN A 127 -104.39 -8.54 49.57
CA GLN A 127 -105.25 -8.56 50.76
C GLN A 127 -106.61 -7.94 50.44
N ILE A 128 -106.62 -6.79 49.76
CA ILE A 128 -107.86 -6.15 49.27
C ILE A 128 -108.65 -7.11 48.38
N ARG A 129 -107.96 -7.85 47.51
CA ARG A 129 -108.58 -8.83 46.62
C ARG A 129 -109.17 -10.03 47.36
N LYS A 130 -108.53 -10.51 48.43
CA LYS A 130 -109.09 -11.57 49.28
C LYS A 130 -110.39 -11.11 49.94
N ASP A 131 -110.44 -9.86 50.42
CA ASP A 131 -111.64 -9.26 50.99
C ASP A 131 -112.77 -9.18 49.94
N ILE A 132 -112.45 -8.76 48.70
CA ILE A 132 -113.40 -8.75 47.57
C ILE A 132 -113.95 -10.15 47.31
N ILE A 133 -113.10 -11.17 47.26
CA ILE A 133 -113.51 -12.57 47.03
C ILE A 133 -114.41 -13.08 48.18
N SER A 134 -114.09 -12.72 49.43
CA SER A 134 -114.90 -13.09 50.59
C SER A 134 -116.31 -12.50 50.51
N LEU A 135 -116.42 -11.22 50.15
CA LEU A 135 -117.71 -10.55 49.95
C LEU A 135 -118.53 -11.21 48.85
N VAL A 136 -117.90 -11.54 47.72
CA VAL A 136 -118.55 -12.23 46.59
C VAL A 136 -119.07 -13.62 47.00
N LYS A 137 -118.28 -14.41 47.73
CA LYS A 137 -118.69 -15.74 48.24
C LYS A 137 -119.86 -15.66 49.23
N SER A 138 -120.00 -14.55 49.95
CA SER A 138 -121.11 -14.32 50.89
C SER A 138 -122.39 -13.77 50.23
N GLY A 139 -122.45 -13.70 48.91
CA GLY A 139 -123.59 -13.16 48.16
C GLY A 139 -123.62 -11.63 48.05
N ARG A 140 -122.57 -10.93 48.52
CA ARG A 140 -122.48 -9.46 48.58
C ARG A 140 -121.61 -8.90 47.45
N ALA A 141 -121.94 -9.25 46.20
CA ALA A 141 -121.11 -8.90 45.03
C ALA A 141 -121.00 -7.38 44.79
N GLU A 142 -122.07 -6.60 45.01
CA GLU A 142 -122.04 -5.14 44.83
C GLU A 142 -121.02 -4.44 45.75
N GLU A 143 -120.88 -4.91 46.99
CA GLU A 143 -119.89 -4.39 47.93
C GLU A 143 -118.46 -4.74 47.50
N GLY A 144 -118.28 -5.93 46.90
CA GLY A 144 -117.02 -6.32 46.26
C GLY A 144 -116.65 -5.42 45.07
N ILE A 145 -117.62 -5.02 44.24
CA ILE A 145 -117.40 -4.06 43.14
C ILE A 145 -116.99 -2.69 43.69
N LYS A 146 -117.67 -2.21 44.75
CA LYS A 146 -117.33 -0.94 45.40
C LYS A 146 -115.91 -0.97 45.97
N LEU A 147 -115.50 -2.06 46.62
CA LEU A 147 -114.16 -2.23 47.18
C LEU A 147 -113.09 -2.34 46.08
N LEU A 148 -113.38 -3.03 44.97
CA LEU A 148 -112.52 -3.06 43.79
C LEU A 148 -112.31 -1.65 43.20
N ASN A 149 -113.37 -0.85 43.09
CA ASN A 149 -113.26 0.48 42.49
C ASN A 149 -112.58 1.51 43.42
N THR A 150 -112.83 1.42 44.73
CA THR A 150 -112.32 2.38 45.72
C THR A 150 -110.92 2.07 46.23
N LYS A 151 -110.51 0.79 46.31
CA LYS A 151 -109.20 0.38 46.84
C LYS A 151 -108.38 -0.47 45.86
N GLY A 152 -108.96 -1.52 45.28
CA GLY A 152 -108.21 -2.46 44.43
C GLY A 152 -107.66 -1.83 43.14
N THR A 153 -108.50 -1.13 42.39
CA THR A 153 -108.14 -0.47 41.12
C THR A 153 -107.11 0.64 41.31
N PRO A 154 -107.24 1.54 42.31
CA PRO A 154 -106.19 2.49 42.63
C PRO A 154 -104.84 1.84 42.97
N LYS A 155 -104.85 0.76 43.77
CA LYS A 155 -103.61 0.06 44.13
C LYS A 155 -102.97 -0.62 42.92
N TRP A 156 -103.75 -1.26 42.03
CA TRP A 156 -103.25 -1.74 40.73
C TRP A 156 -102.61 -0.61 39.91
N ARG A 157 -103.24 0.56 39.82
CA ARG A 157 -102.66 1.70 39.08
C ARG A 157 -101.32 2.16 39.66
N GLU A 158 -101.17 2.13 40.99
CA GLU A 158 -99.93 2.47 41.70
C GLU A 158 -98.76 1.58 41.27
N TYR A 159 -98.87 0.26 41.48
CA TYR A 159 -97.76 -0.64 41.16
C TYR A 159 -97.62 -0.88 39.64
N LYS A 160 -98.69 -0.74 38.85
CA LYS A 160 -98.61 -0.68 37.38
C LYS A 160 -97.75 0.47 36.89
N ALA A 161 -97.91 1.68 37.46
CA ALA A 161 -97.12 2.84 37.08
C ALA A 161 -95.63 2.63 37.39
N LYS A 162 -95.33 2.01 38.55
CA LYS A 162 -93.96 1.63 38.92
C LYS A 162 -93.36 0.60 37.96
N ILE A 163 -94.11 -0.44 37.56
CA ILE A 163 -93.66 -1.42 36.56
C ILE A 163 -93.29 -0.73 35.24
N LEU A 164 -94.14 0.19 34.74
CA LEU A 164 -93.89 0.89 33.49
C LEU A 164 -92.65 1.81 33.57
N LYS A 165 -92.49 2.54 34.69
CA LYS A 165 -91.31 3.39 34.92
C LYS A 165 -90.03 2.56 34.97
N LEU A 166 -90.07 1.42 35.67
CA LEU A 166 -88.90 0.53 35.78
C LEU A 166 -88.54 -0.12 34.44
N LYS A 167 -89.53 -0.37 33.58
CA LYS A 167 -89.31 -0.85 32.20
C LYS A 167 -88.61 0.19 31.34
N GLU A 168 -89.02 1.46 31.42
CA GLU A 168 -88.37 2.56 30.71
C GLU A 168 -86.91 2.77 31.18
N ALA A 169 -86.68 2.64 32.50
CA ALA A 169 -85.34 2.68 33.07
C ALA A 169 -84.46 1.53 32.55
N ALA A 170 -84.98 0.29 32.47
CA ALA A 170 -84.24 -0.86 31.93
C ALA A 170 -83.82 -0.63 30.47
N SER A 171 -84.73 -0.13 29.65
CA SER A 171 -84.48 0.15 28.23
C SER A 171 -83.42 1.25 28.05
N THR A 172 -83.55 2.36 28.77
CA THR A 172 -82.59 3.48 28.74
C THR A 172 -81.20 3.05 29.22
N TYR A 173 -81.14 2.24 30.27
CA TYR A 173 -79.89 1.73 30.83
C TYR A 173 -79.15 0.82 29.83
N SER A 174 -79.87 -0.05 29.13
CA SER A 174 -79.33 -0.89 28.05
C SER A 174 -78.71 -0.05 26.93
N GLU A 175 -79.43 0.97 26.44
CA GLU A 175 -78.96 1.80 25.33
C GLU A 175 -77.69 2.60 25.67
N LYS A 176 -77.62 3.14 26.89
CA LYS A 176 -76.43 3.87 27.36
C LYS A 176 -75.19 2.99 27.38
N ILE A 177 -75.31 1.78 27.92
CA ILE A 177 -74.18 0.84 28.05
C ILE A 177 -73.76 0.31 26.68
N LEU A 178 -74.69 0.15 25.73
CA LEU A 178 -74.40 -0.21 24.34
C LEU A 178 -73.53 0.84 23.65
N LYS A 179 -73.92 2.12 23.74
CA LYS A 179 -73.13 3.23 23.16
C LYS A 179 -71.74 3.37 23.80
N GLU A 180 -71.64 3.27 25.12
CA GLU A 180 -70.35 3.35 25.82
C GLU A 180 -69.42 2.18 25.48
N THR A 181 -69.97 0.98 25.32
CA THR A 181 -69.19 -0.21 24.97
C THR A 181 -68.74 -0.18 23.52
N ASP A 182 -69.61 0.17 22.57
CA ASP A 182 -69.24 0.31 21.16
C ASP A 182 -68.11 1.33 20.97
N ALA A 183 -68.18 2.46 21.69
CA ALA A 183 -67.12 3.46 21.69
C ALA A 183 -65.78 2.90 22.21
N LYS A 184 -65.81 2.09 23.29
CA LYS A 184 -64.61 1.43 23.84
C LYS A 184 -64.04 0.40 22.86
N VAL A 185 -64.89 -0.47 22.31
CA VAL A 185 -64.49 -1.50 21.31
C VAL A 185 -63.87 -0.83 20.09
N SER A 186 -64.51 0.20 19.54
CA SER A 186 -64.00 0.98 18.40
C SER A 186 -62.66 1.67 18.68
N ARG A 187 -62.49 2.20 19.90
CA ARG A 187 -61.20 2.79 20.32
C ARG A 187 -60.09 1.73 20.38
N TYR A 188 -60.36 0.55 20.95
CA TYR A 188 -59.35 -0.51 21.04
C TYR A 188 -59.01 -1.13 19.67
N THR A 189 -59.98 -1.26 18.76
CA THR A 189 -59.72 -1.76 17.40
C THR A 189 -58.89 -0.77 16.58
N LEU A 190 -59.17 0.54 16.68
CA LEU A 190 -58.39 1.58 16.00
C LEU A 190 -56.95 1.65 16.55
N LEU A 191 -56.77 1.61 17.87
CA LEU A 191 -55.44 1.56 18.50
C LEU A 191 -54.68 0.29 18.12
N GLY A 192 -55.37 -0.86 18.05
CA GLY A 192 -54.79 -2.11 17.55
C GLY A 192 -54.28 -1.97 16.11
N GLY A 193 -55.12 -1.44 15.21
CA GLY A 193 -54.77 -1.19 13.81
C GLY A 193 -53.56 -0.27 13.63
N ILE A 194 -53.52 0.87 14.34
CA ILE A 194 -52.36 1.79 14.31
C ILE A 194 -51.11 1.09 14.83
N GLY A 195 -51.22 0.36 15.94
CA GLY A 195 -50.10 -0.39 16.51
C GLY A 195 -49.57 -1.47 15.56
N ALA A 196 -50.43 -2.11 14.78
CA ALA A 196 -50.03 -3.14 13.82
C ALA A 196 -49.24 -2.53 12.66
N VAL A 197 -49.71 -1.41 12.10
CA VAL A 197 -49.00 -0.68 11.04
C VAL A 197 -47.65 -0.18 11.54
N ALA A 198 -47.62 0.47 12.71
CA ALA A 198 -46.37 0.95 13.32
C ALA A 198 -45.38 -0.19 13.57
N GLY A 199 -45.86 -1.33 14.07
CA GLY A 199 -45.05 -2.53 14.28
C GLY A 199 -44.42 -3.04 12.98
N VAL A 200 -45.20 -3.17 11.92
CA VAL A 200 -44.71 -3.59 10.59
C VAL A 200 -43.68 -2.59 10.05
N SER A 201 -43.93 -1.28 10.14
CA SER A 201 -42.99 -0.25 9.69
C SER A 201 -41.64 -0.31 10.43
N ILE A 202 -41.66 -0.53 11.75
CA ILE A 202 -40.43 -0.68 12.55
C ILE A 202 -39.64 -1.93 12.10
N ILE A 203 -40.32 -3.06 11.91
CA ILE A 203 -39.70 -4.32 11.46
C ILE A 203 -39.05 -4.14 10.08
N LEU A 204 -39.76 -3.51 9.13
CA LEU A 204 -39.23 -3.25 7.79
C LEU A 204 -38.05 -2.28 7.81
N GLY A 205 -38.11 -1.21 8.61
CA GLY A 205 -37.00 -0.28 8.78
C GLY A 205 -35.74 -0.95 9.34
N LEU A 206 -35.90 -1.79 10.38
CA LEU A 206 -34.79 -2.57 10.94
C LEU A 206 -34.20 -3.55 9.92
N LEU A 207 -35.03 -4.24 9.14
CA LEU A 207 -34.55 -5.14 8.07
C LEU A 207 -33.77 -4.39 6.98
N ALA A 208 -34.23 -3.20 6.57
CA ALA A 208 -33.53 -2.37 5.59
C ALA A 208 -32.16 -1.90 6.10
N LEU A 209 -32.08 -1.42 7.35
CA LEU A 209 -30.81 -1.00 7.97
C LEU A 209 -29.83 -2.18 8.11
N LEU A 210 -30.32 -3.35 8.52
CA LEU A 210 -29.49 -4.56 8.60
C LEU A 210 -28.95 -4.95 7.23
N THR A 211 -29.78 -5.07 6.21
CA THR A 211 -29.35 -5.46 4.86
C THR A 211 -28.36 -4.46 4.24
N GLY A 212 -28.57 -3.16 4.43
CA GLY A 212 -27.65 -2.11 3.99
C GLY A 212 -26.27 -2.22 4.64
N THR A 213 -26.22 -2.34 5.96
CA THR A 213 -24.95 -2.48 6.71
C THR A 213 -24.19 -3.75 6.33
N TRP A 214 -24.87 -4.88 6.12
CA TRP A 214 -24.24 -6.12 5.65
C TRP A 214 -23.60 -5.97 4.26
N LYS A 215 -24.26 -5.26 3.34
CA LYS A 215 -23.74 -5.01 1.99
C LYS A 215 -22.48 -4.15 2.04
N SER A 216 -22.50 -3.05 2.79
CA SER A 216 -21.32 -2.17 2.95
C SER A 216 -20.15 -2.89 3.62
N LEU A 217 -20.40 -3.68 4.68
CA LEU A 217 -19.34 -4.48 5.31
C LEU A 217 -18.73 -5.48 4.33
N GLY A 218 -19.56 -6.14 3.51
CA GLY A 218 -19.10 -7.07 2.47
C GLY A 218 -18.19 -6.40 1.45
N GLN A 219 -18.58 -5.21 0.96
CA GLN A 219 -17.76 -4.43 0.02
C GLN A 219 -16.42 -4.03 0.63
N ILE A 220 -16.40 -3.52 1.87
CA ILE A 220 -15.16 -3.15 2.57
C ILE A 220 -14.23 -4.35 2.70
N ILE A 221 -14.75 -5.53 3.04
CA ILE A 221 -13.95 -6.76 3.16
C ILE A 221 -13.35 -7.16 1.80
N VAL A 222 -14.12 -7.06 0.72
CA VAL A 222 -13.62 -7.36 -0.63
C VAL A 222 -12.50 -6.37 -1.02
N SER A 223 -12.72 -5.07 -0.81
CA SER A 223 -11.69 -4.05 -1.08
C SER A 223 -10.44 -4.23 -0.22
N LEU A 224 -10.59 -4.63 1.04
CA LEU A 224 -9.46 -4.90 1.93
C LEU A 224 -8.65 -6.13 1.47
N ASN A 225 -9.34 -7.21 1.05
CA ASN A 225 -8.67 -8.39 0.50
C ASN A 225 -7.95 -8.07 -0.82
N GLN A 226 -8.57 -7.29 -1.71
CA GLN A 226 -7.93 -6.84 -2.95
C GLN A 226 -6.70 -5.97 -2.67
N GLY A 227 -6.81 -4.99 -1.76
CA GLY A 227 -5.69 -4.16 -1.35
C GLY A 227 -4.57 -4.96 -0.69
N SER A 228 -4.91 -5.96 0.14
CA SER A 228 -3.93 -6.87 0.73
C SER A 228 -3.23 -7.74 -0.32
N GLY A 229 -3.94 -8.21 -1.35
CA GLY A 229 -3.36 -8.96 -2.47
C GLY A 229 -2.38 -8.10 -3.26
N GLN A 230 -2.79 -6.89 -3.65
CA GLN A 230 -1.92 -5.92 -4.32
C GLN A 230 -0.68 -5.59 -3.49
N LEU A 231 -0.83 -5.39 -2.17
CA LEU A 231 0.30 -5.14 -1.29
C LEU A 231 1.28 -6.33 -1.22
N SER A 232 0.76 -7.56 -1.25
CA SER A 232 1.58 -8.78 -1.31
C SER A 232 2.38 -8.85 -2.62
N ASP A 233 1.74 -8.54 -3.75
CA ASP A 233 2.39 -8.54 -5.07
C ASP A 233 3.50 -7.48 -5.15
N VAL A 234 3.21 -6.25 -4.68
CA VAL A 234 4.21 -5.17 -4.60
C VAL A 234 5.37 -5.54 -3.68
N ALA A 235 5.09 -6.15 -2.53
CA ALA A 235 6.14 -6.63 -1.63
C ALA A 235 7.03 -7.70 -2.30
N GLY A 236 6.43 -8.59 -3.10
CA GLY A 236 7.16 -9.56 -3.91
C GLY A 236 8.06 -8.90 -4.98
N GLN A 237 7.55 -7.89 -5.69
CA GLN A 237 8.33 -7.12 -6.65
C GLN A 237 9.49 -6.37 -5.98
N VAL A 238 9.25 -5.69 -4.85
CA VAL A 238 10.29 -4.99 -4.09
C VAL A 238 11.37 -5.96 -3.60
N ALA A 239 10.98 -7.15 -3.13
CA ALA A 239 11.94 -8.18 -2.72
C ALA A 239 12.80 -8.67 -3.89
N SER A 240 12.20 -8.85 -5.08
CA SER A 240 12.92 -9.22 -6.31
C SER A 240 13.88 -8.11 -6.76
N SER A 241 13.44 -6.86 -6.79
CA SER A 241 14.29 -5.71 -7.12
C SER A 241 15.43 -5.54 -6.13
N ALA A 242 15.19 -5.74 -4.84
CA ALA A 242 16.24 -5.72 -3.82
C ALA A 242 17.27 -6.85 -4.01
N GLN A 243 16.84 -8.02 -4.50
CA GLN A 243 17.74 -9.12 -4.84
C GLN A 243 18.65 -8.75 -6.02
N VAL A 244 18.07 -8.27 -7.12
CA VAL A 244 18.85 -7.80 -8.28
C VAL A 244 19.84 -6.70 -7.87
N LEU A 245 19.42 -5.78 -7.00
CA LEU A 245 20.30 -4.72 -6.50
C LEU A 245 21.43 -5.26 -5.61
N ALA A 246 21.17 -6.24 -4.75
CA ALA A 246 22.19 -6.86 -3.92
C ALA A 246 23.22 -7.64 -4.77
N ASP A 247 22.75 -8.37 -5.79
CA ASP A 247 23.61 -9.11 -6.71
C ASP A 247 24.45 -8.15 -7.55
N GLY A 248 23.83 -7.07 -8.07
CA GLY A 248 24.53 -5.99 -8.79
C GLY A 248 25.57 -5.28 -7.92
N ALA A 249 25.25 -4.97 -6.66
CA ALA A 249 26.21 -4.37 -5.73
C ALA A 249 27.40 -5.30 -5.43
N SER A 250 27.16 -6.61 -5.35
CA SER A 250 28.22 -7.60 -5.13
C SER A 250 29.11 -7.76 -6.37
N ALA A 251 28.52 -7.79 -7.56
CA ALA A 251 29.27 -7.80 -8.81
C ALA A 251 30.11 -6.51 -8.99
N GLN A 252 29.55 -5.36 -8.61
CA GLN A 252 30.27 -4.09 -8.67
C GLN A 252 31.42 -4.03 -7.66
N ALA A 253 31.25 -4.59 -6.45
CA ALA A 253 32.34 -4.72 -5.50
C ALA A 253 33.49 -5.56 -6.07
N ALA A 254 33.19 -6.69 -6.69
CA ALA A 254 34.20 -7.54 -7.35
C ALA A 254 34.93 -6.81 -8.49
N ALA A 255 34.19 -6.07 -9.33
CA ALA A 255 34.79 -5.29 -10.42
C ALA A 255 35.72 -4.17 -9.91
N ILE A 256 35.38 -3.53 -8.78
CA ILE A 256 36.26 -2.51 -8.17
C ILE A 256 37.49 -3.16 -7.54
N GLU A 257 37.34 -4.35 -6.93
CA GLU A 257 38.47 -5.11 -6.38
C GLU A 257 39.46 -5.51 -7.48
N GLU A 258 38.96 -6.01 -8.61
CA GLU A 258 39.77 -6.30 -9.80
C GLU A 258 40.44 -5.03 -10.36
N THR A 259 39.69 -3.92 -10.48
CA THR A 259 40.24 -2.63 -10.92
C THR A 259 41.35 -2.14 -9.97
N SER A 260 41.18 -2.35 -8.66
CA SER A 260 42.19 -1.96 -7.66
C SER A 260 43.46 -2.80 -7.81
N ALA A 261 43.33 -4.11 -8.03
CA ALA A 261 44.46 -4.98 -8.31
C ALA A 261 45.20 -4.56 -9.61
N SER A 262 44.46 -4.25 -10.68
CA SER A 262 45.05 -3.72 -11.91
C SER A 262 45.74 -2.37 -11.70
N LEU A 263 45.19 -1.48 -10.87
CA LEU A 263 45.82 -0.20 -10.54
C LEU A 263 47.12 -0.38 -9.73
N GLU A 264 47.18 -1.34 -8.80
CA GLU A 264 48.42 -1.69 -8.10
C GLU A 264 49.49 -2.20 -9.06
N GLU A 265 49.11 -3.06 -10.02
CA GLU A 265 50.03 -3.56 -11.05
C GLU A 265 50.53 -2.42 -11.96
N ILE A 266 49.64 -1.54 -12.41
CA ILE A 266 50.00 -0.35 -13.20
C ILE A 266 50.91 0.57 -12.37
N ALA A 267 50.62 0.82 -11.09
CA ALA A 267 51.47 1.63 -10.22
C ALA A 267 52.88 1.04 -10.11
N SER A 268 52.98 -0.29 -9.98
CA SER A 268 54.26 -0.99 -9.94
C SER A 268 55.03 -0.83 -11.26
N MET A 269 54.37 -1.03 -12.40
CA MET A 269 54.98 -0.86 -13.72
C MET A 269 55.42 0.59 -13.97
N THR A 270 54.61 1.58 -13.57
CA THR A 270 54.96 2.99 -13.72
C THR A 270 56.16 3.37 -12.85
N ARG A 271 56.26 2.86 -11.62
CA ARG A 271 57.46 3.06 -10.78
C ARG A 271 58.69 2.42 -11.43
N GLN A 272 58.56 1.21 -11.95
CA GLN A 272 59.65 0.54 -12.67
C GLN A 272 60.08 1.31 -13.93
N ASN A 273 59.14 1.93 -14.67
CA ASN A 273 59.45 2.80 -15.80
C ASN A 273 60.21 4.05 -15.38
N ALA A 274 59.83 4.69 -14.26
CA ALA A 274 60.56 5.83 -13.72
C ALA A 274 62.01 5.44 -13.33
N ASP A 275 62.19 4.31 -12.64
CA ASP A 275 63.52 3.79 -12.28
C ASP A 275 64.36 3.45 -13.53
N ASN A 276 63.75 2.82 -14.53
CA ASN A 276 64.42 2.49 -15.79
C ASN A 276 64.82 3.75 -16.57
N ALA A 277 63.96 4.77 -16.59
CA ALA A 277 64.27 6.06 -17.21
C ALA A 277 65.43 6.76 -16.47
N GLN A 278 65.47 6.70 -15.13
CA GLN A 278 66.60 7.23 -14.36
C GLN A 278 67.90 6.50 -14.71
N LYS A 279 67.89 5.15 -14.74
CA LYS A 279 69.06 4.36 -15.14
C LYS A 279 69.51 4.67 -16.57
N ALA A 280 68.57 4.87 -17.49
CA ALA A 280 68.88 5.25 -18.86
C ALA A 280 69.53 6.65 -18.90
N ASN A 281 69.08 7.59 -18.07
CA ASN A 281 69.68 8.91 -17.97
C ASN A 281 71.13 8.83 -17.48
N ASP A 282 71.39 8.04 -16.42
CA ASP A 282 72.75 7.83 -15.91
C ASP A 282 73.67 7.18 -16.97
N LEU A 283 73.14 6.26 -17.79
CA LEU A 283 73.89 5.65 -18.90
C LEU A 283 74.17 6.65 -20.03
N MET A 284 73.25 7.59 -20.29
CA MET A 284 73.46 8.68 -21.25
C MET A 284 74.53 9.65 -20.75
N ASP A 285 74.58 9.94 -19.44
CA ASP A 285 75.66 10.74 -18.84
C ASP A 285 77.03 10.11 -19.10
N HIS A 286 77.16 8.79 -18.88
CA HIS A 286 78.41 8.11 -19.21
C HIS A 286 78.71 8.06 -20.72
N THR A 287 77.68 7.93 -21.56
CA THR A 287 77.83 7.91 -23.02
C THR A 287 78.35 9.25 -23.55
N ASP A 288 77.89 10.37 -22.99
CA ASP A 288 78.40 11.70 -23.31
C ASP A 288 79.90 11.82 -23.02
N GLU A 289 80.36 11.37 -21.85
CA GLU A 289 81.79 11.39 -21.48
C GLU A 289 82.64 10.62 -22.50
N VAL A 290 82.15 9.46 -22.94
CA VAL A 290 82.84 8.63 -23.95
C VAL A 290 82.89 9.34 -25.30
N ILE A 291 81.79 9.97 -25.74
CA ILE A 291 81.75 10.70 -27.01
C ILE A 291 82.63 11.96 -26.96
N GLU A 292 82.66 12.67 -25.84
CA GLU A 292 83.54 13.83 -25.65
C GLU A 292 85.01 13.42 -25.78
N THR A 293 85.39 12.32 -25.14
CA THR A 293 86.75 11.74 -25.24
C THR A 293 87.09 11.30 -26.68
N ALA A 294 86.12 10.70 -27.39
CA ALA A 294 86.29 10.33 -28.80
C ALA A 294 86.46 11.54 -29.72
N ASN A 295 85.66 12.61 -29.53
CA ASN A 295 85.81 13.86 -30.26
C ASN A 295 87.20 14.49 -30.04
N GLN A 296 87.66 14.55 -28.80
CA GLN A 296 89.00 15.04 -28.47
C GLN A 296 90.09 14.23 -29.19
N SER A 297 89.98 12.89 -29.19
CA SER A 297 90.94 12.00 -29.87
C SER A 297 90.96 12.21 -31.38
N VAL A 298 89.80 12.45 -32.01
CA VAL A 298 89.70 12.75 -33.45
C VAL A 298 90.34 14.09 -33.79
N GLN A 299 90.19 15.10 -32.93
CA GLN A 299 90.85 16.40 -33.11
C GLN A 299 92.38 16.28 -33.03
N GLU A 300 92.90 15.56 -32.03
CA GLU A 300 94.34 15.31 -31.86
C GLU A 300 94.93 14.52 -33.04
N MET A 301 94.19 13.52 -33.53
CA MET A 301 94.58 12.76 -34.71
C MET A 301 94.57 13.65 -35.97
N GLY A 302 93.61 14.57 -36.08
CA GLY A 302 93.54 15.59 -37.12
C GLY A 302 94.78 16.47 -37.17
N GLN A 303 95.17 17.01 -36.02
CA GLN A 303 96.39 17.80 -35.87
C GLN A 303 97.65 16.98 -36.24
N SER A 304 97.73 15.74 -35.79
CA SER A 304 98.86 14.85 -36.11
C SER A 304 99.00 14.63 -37.62
N MET A 305 97.89 14.46 -38.36
CA MET A 305 97.94 14.32 -39.82
C MET A 305 98.41 15.60 -40.53
N GLU A 306 98.06 16.78 -40.01
CA GLU A 306 98.56 18.05 -40.54
C GLU A 306 100.08 18.19 -40.31
N GLU A 307 100.56 17.83 -39.12
CA GLU A 307 101.99 17.83 -38.78
C GLU A 307 102.78 16.85 -39.66
N ILE A 308 102.28 15.61 -39.83
CA ILE A 308 102.91 14.61 -40.71
C ILE A 308 102.89 15.09 -42.17
N SER A 309 101.80 15.70 -42.64
CA SER A 309 101.72 16.25 -43.99
C SER A 309 102.76 17.36 -44.21
N SER A 310 102.93 18.26 -43.22
CA SER A 310 103.93 19.33 -43.25
C SER A 310 105.36 18.77 -43.30
N SER A 311 105.67 17.79 -42.45
CA SER A 311 106.96 17.09 -42.43
C SER A 311 107.24 16.35 -43.74
N GLY A 312 106.22 15.76 -44.36
CA GLY A 312 106.32 15.12 -45.66
C GLY A 312 106.72 16.10 -46.76
N GLU A 313 106.10 17.28 -46.78
CA GLU A 313 106.41 18.34 -47.76
C GLU A 313 107.83 18.92 -47.56
N GLN A 314 108.25 19.08 -46.31
CA GLN A 314 109.64 19.45 -46.00
C GLN A 314 110.62 18.39 -46.50
N THR A 315 110.31 17.11 -46.32
CA THR A 315 111.15 16.00 -46.80
C THR A 315 111.22 15.99 -48.33
N ARG A 316 110.09 16.20 -49.03
CA ARG A 316 110.06 16.35 -50.50
C ARG A 316 111.02 17.43 -50.97
N LYS A 317 111.01 18.60 -50.30
CA LYS A 317 111.90 19.72 -50.63
C LYS A 317 113.38 19.35 -50.46
N ILE A 318 113.72 18.62 -49.40
CA ILE A 318 115.09 18.12 -49.17
C ILE A 318 115.51 17.18 -50.31
N ILE A 319 114.65 16.23 -50.69
CA ILE A 319 114.94 15.29 -51.78
C ILE A 319 115.12 16.01 -53.11
N GLN A 320 114.33 17.07 -53.39
CA GLN A 320 114.52 17.91 -54.56
C GLN A 320 115.91 18.56 -54.57
N THR A 321 116.36 19.11 -53.44
CA THR A 321 117.72 19.65 -53.31
C THR A 321 118.79 18.57 -53.53
N ILE A 322 118.57 17.32 -53.12
CA ILE A 322 119.51 16.21 -53.40
C ILE A 322 119.57 15.89 -54.90
N ASP A 323 118.44 15.87 -55.62
CA ASP A 323 118.43 15.68 -57.08
C ASP A 323 119.18 16.82 -57.80
N GLU A 324 119.01 18.06 -57.33
CA GLU A 324 119.74 19.24 -57.83
C GLU A 324 121.26 19.10 -57.60
N ILE A 325 121.69 18.65 -56.41
CA ILE A 325 123.11 18.40 -56.11
C ILE A 325 123.67 17.27 -56.99
N ALA A 326 122.91 16.18 -57.17
CA ALA A 326 123.30 15.07 -58.04
C ALA A 326 123.46 15.53 -59.50
N PHE A 327 122.55 16.36 -60.00
CA PHE A 327 122.65 16.96 -61.32
C PHE A 327 123.88 17.87 -61.48
N GLN A 328 124.13 18.76 -60.51
CA GLN A 328 125.33 19.60 -60.49
C GLN A 328 126.62 18.76 -60.45
N THR A 329 126.64 17.69 -59.67
CA THR A 329 127.78 16.76 -59.58
C THR A 329 128.02 16.05 -60.91
N ASN A 330 126.95 15.61 -61.60
CA ASN A 330 127.03 14.99 -62.92
C ASN A 330 127.58 15.98 -63.98
N LEU A 331 127.23 17.27 -63.91
CA LEU A 331 127.81 18.31 -64.77
C LEU A 331 129.29 18.56 -64.45
N LEU A 332 129.67 18.63 -63.18
CA LEU A 332 131.06 18.76 -62.74
C LEU A 332 131.93 17.59 -63.21
N SER A 333 131.43 16.35 -63.08
CA SER A 333 132.13 15.16 -63.56
C SER A 333 132.26 15.12 -65.08
N LEU A 334 131.25 15.59 -65.80
CA LEU A 334 131.32 15.70 -67.26
C LEU A 334 132.41 16.70 -67.68
N ASN A 335 132.46 17.86 -67.03
CA ASN A 335 133.52 18.86 -67.25
C ASN A 335 134.91 18.27 -66.94
N ALA A 336 135.03 17.53 -65.84
CA ALA A 336 136.27 16.85 -65.47
C ALA A 336 136.69 15.77 -66.48
N ALA A 337 135.74 14.98 -67.01
CA ALA A 337 136.00 13.99 -68.04
C ALA A 337 136.46 14.63 -69.36
N VAL A 338 135.88 15.78 -69.74
CA VAL A 338 136.31 16.57 -70.91
C VAL A 338 137.74 17.09 -70.73
N GLU A 339 138.08 17.65 -69.57
CA GLU A 339 139.43 18.16 -69.30
C GLU A 339 140.46 17.03 -69.20
N ALA A 340 140.08 15.87 -68.65
CA ALA A 340 140.90 14.67 -68.63
C ALA A 340 141.19 14.13 -70.05
N ALA A 341 140.20 14.14 -70.94
CA ALA A 341 140.37 13.79 -72.35
C ALA A 341 141.30 14.79 -73.08
N ARG A 342 141.22 16.08 -72.72
CA ARG A 342 142.09 17.13 -73.25
C ARG A 342 143.56 16.97 -72.84
N ALA A 343 143.82 16.40 -71.66
CA ALA A 343 145.17 16.15 -71.14
C ALA A 343 145.86 14.89 -71.73
N GLY A 344 145.18 14.11 -72.58
CA GLY A 344 145.77 12.93 -73.24
C GLY A 344 146.16 11.82 -72.26
N GLU A 345 147.34 11.21 -72.44
CA GLU A 345 147.77 10.08 -71.57
C GLU A 345 147.98 10.47 -70.10
N ALA A 346 148.32 11.74 -69.80
CA ALA A 346 148.48 12.21 -68.43
C ALA A 346 147.14 12.31 -67.67
N GLY A 347 146.01 12.38 -68.38
CA GLY A 347 144.66 12.50 -67.82
C GLY A 347 143.92 11.16 -67.62
N ALA A 348 144.50 10.04 -68.05
CA ALA A 348 143.79 8.75 -68.09
C ALA A 348 143.25 8.28 -66.73
N GLY A 349 144.02 8.46 -65.64
CA GLY A 349 143.57 8.14 -64.28
C GLY A 349 142.45 9.06 -63.78
N PHE A 350 142.49 10.35 -64.15
CA PHE A 350 141.44 11.31 -63.82
C PHE A 350 140.14 11.06 -64.61
N ALA A 351 140.24 10.58 -65.86
CA ALA A 351 139.08 10.22 -66.67
C ALA A 351 138.26 9.09 -66.03
N VAL A 352 138.93 8.08 -65.46
CA VAL A 352 138.26 6.96 -64.75
C VAL A 352 137.53 7.47 -63.50
N VAL A 353 138.18 8.34 -62.71
CA VAL A 353 137.54 8.93 -61.52
C VAL A 353 136.35 9.80 -61.91
N ALA A 354 136.46 10.60 -62.97
CA ALA A 354 135.37 11.43 -63.47
C ALA A 354 134.17 10.59 -63.93
N GLU A 355 134.40 9.48 -64.62
CA GLU A 355 133.32 8.56 -65.02
C GLU A 355 132.67 7.86 -63.81
N GLU A 356 133.44 7.48 -62.79
CA GLU A 356 132.90 6.88 -61.57
C GLU A 356 132.05 7.89 -60.76
N VAL A 357 132.52 9.15 -60.65
CA VAL A 357 131.75 10.25 -60.02
C VAL A 357 130.47 10.52 -60.81
N ARG A 358 130.52 10.48 -62.14
CA ARG A 358 129.35 10.64 -63.01
C ARG A 358 128.34 9.52 -62.78
N ASN A 359 128.80 8.28 -62.70
CA ASN A 359 127.94 7.13 -62.43
C ASN A 359 127.29 7.23 -61.03
N LEU A 360 128.06 7.60 -60.01
CA LEU A 360 127.54 7.84 -58.66
C LEU A 360 126.51 8.97 -58.61
N ALA A 361 126.73 10.06 -59.35
CA ALA A 361 125.80 11.17 -59.46
C ALA A 361 124.48 10.73 -60.13
N ASN A 362 124.53 9.96 -61.22
CA ASN A 362 123.34 9.42 -61.87
C ASN A 362 122.55 8.45 -60.96
N ARG A 363 123.25 7.56 -60.23
CA ARG A 363 122.63 6.69 -59.23
C ARG A 363 121.99 7.47 -58.08
N SER A 364 122.62 8.57 -57.66
CA SER A 364 122.08 9.44 -56.61
C SER A 364 120.82 10.18 -57.08
N ALA A 365 120.81 10.69 -58.31
CA ALA A 365 119.64 11.31 -58.92
C ALA A 365 118.47 10.31 -59.06
N GLU A 366 118.76 9.09 -59.53
CA GLU A 366 117.75 8.02 -59.61
C GLU A 366 117.17 7.68 -58.23
N ALA A 367 118.02 7.50 -57.21
CA ALA A 367 117.59 7.25 -55.84
C ALA A 367 116.76 8.40 -55.26
N ALA A 368 117.15 9.65 -55.53
CA ALA A 368 116.41 10.84 -55.13
C ALA A 368 115.01 10.86 -55.76
N ARG A 369 114.90 10.61 -57.08
CA ARG A 369 113.59 10.56 -57.78
C ARG A 369 112.69 9.43 -57.30
N ASN A 370 113.25 8.26 -57.03
CA ASN A 370 112.50 7.15 -56.45
C ASN A 370 111.99 7.50 -55.06
N THR A 371 112.82 8.15 -54.23
CA THR A 371 112.43 8.61 -52.88
C THR A 371 111.36 9.70 -52.95
N ALA A 372 111.46 10.65 -53.89
CA ALA A 372 110.46 11.67 -54.12
C ALA A 372 109.11 11.02 -54.46
N THR A 373 109.09 10.03 -55.35
CA THR A 373 107.87 9.29 -55.72
C THR A 373 107.22 8.60 -54.52
N LEU A 374 108.03 8.02 -53.61
CA LEU A 374 107.51 7.43 -52.37
C LEU A 374 106.90 8.49 -51.45
N ILE A 375 107.57 9.63 -51.27
CA ILE A 375 107.07 10.75 -50.47
C ILE A 375 105.76 11.30 -51.05
N ASP A 376 105.65 11.48 -52.37
CA ASP A 376 104.40 11.84 -53.05
C ASP A 376 103.26 10.89 -52.72
N GLY A 377 103.54 9.58 -52.75
CA GLY A 377 102.59 8.54 -52.36
C GLY A 377 102.15 8.69 -50.91
N THR A 378 103.10 8.86 -49.99
CA THR A 378 102.81 9.05 -48.56
C THR A 378 101.96 10.30 -48.32
N ILE A 379 102.28 11.44 -48.95
CA ILE A 379 101.50 12.69 -48.83
C ILE A 379 100.07 12.48 -49.33
N LYS A 380 99.88 11.78 -50.45
CA LYS A 380 98.54 11.42 -50.96
C LYS A 380 97.75 10.57 -49.96
N HIS A 381 98.41 9.58 -49.33
CA HIS A 381 97.77 8.74 -48.31
C HIS A 381 97.39 9.54 -47.05
N ILE A 382 98.24 10.47 -46.61
CA ILE A 382 97.95 11.36 -45.47
C ILE A 382 96.75 12.25 -45.80
N HIS A 383 96.68 12.83 -47.00
CA HIS A 383 95.55 13.67 -47.41
C HIS A 383 94.22 12.90 -47.46
N SER A 384 94.26 11.65 -47.93
CA SER A 384 93.12 10.74 -47.87
C SER A 384 92.70 10.45 -46.42
N GLY A 385 93.66 10.16 -45.54
CA GLY A 385 93.43 9.96 -44.10
C GLY A 385 92.82 11.19 -43.42
N ALA A 386 93.31 12.39 -43.72
CA ALA A 386 92.76 13.64 -43.22
C ALA A 386 91.32 13.87 -43.69
N THR A 387 91.00 13.46 -44.92
CA THR A 387 89.63 13.54 -45.45
C THR A 387 88.68 12.60 -44.72
N LEU A 388 89.08 11.34 -44.51
CA LEU A 388 88.32 10.37 -43.73
C LEU A 388 88.09 10.87 -42.30
N MET A 389 89.11 11.47 -41.69
CA MET A 389 89.01 12.01 -40.34
C MET A 389 88.04 13.18 -40.23
N LYS A 390 87.98 14.08 -41.21
CA LYS A 390 86.94 15.13 -41.26
C LYS A 390 85.53 14.55 -41.37
N GLN A 391 85.36 13.45 -42.11
CA GLN A 391 84.07 12.74 -42.17
C GLN A 391 83.73 12.10 -40.82
N THR A 392 84.72 11.50 -40.14
CA THR A 392 84.56 10.94 -38.80
C THR A 392 84.20 12.02 -37.76
N ASP A 393 84.85 13.19 -37.77
CA ASP A 393 84.51 14.34 -36.91
C ASP A 393 83.05 14.80 -37.12
N ALA A 394 82.61 14.90 -38.38
CA ALA A 394 81.23 15.24 -38.69
C ALA A 394 80.22 14.20 -38.15
N ALA A 395 80.54 12.91 -38.29
CA ALA A 395 79.69 11.83 -37.77
C ALA A 395 79.61 11.84 -36.23
N PHE A 396 80.72 12.13 -35.53
CA PHE A 396 80.69 12.26 -34.07
C PHE A 396 79.89 13.48 -33.60
N LYS A 397 79.93 14.61 -34.30
CA LYS A 397 79.07 15.78 -34.01
C LYS A 397 77.58 15.47 -34.15
N GLU A 398 77.21 14.70 -35.17
CA GLU A 398 75.83 14.21 -35.34
C GLU A 398 75.44 13.23 -34.22
N ALA A 399 76.37 12.36 -33.80
CA ALA A 399 76.16 11.46 -32.67
C ALA A 399 75.93 12.20 -31.35
N VAL A 400 76.70 13.26 -31.04
CA VAL A 400 76.48 14.13 -29.87
C VAL A 400 75.06 14.68 -29.88
N THR A 401 74.61 15.21 -31.03
CA THR A 401 73.27 15.77 -31.16
C THR A 401 72.20 14.71 -30.90
N SER A 402 72.37 13.52 -31.49
CA SER A 402 71.44 12.40 -31.34
C SER A 402 71.36 11.89 -29.90
N VAL A 403 72.49 11.80 -29.19
CA VAL A 403 72.52 11.41 -27.77
C VAL A 403 71.85 12.46 -26.88
N GLY A 404 72.05 13.74 -27.19
CA GLY A 404 71.33 14.84 -26.53
C GLY A 404 69.81 14.72 -26.66
N ASP A 405 69.32 14.40 -27.86
CA ASP A 405 67.89 14.19 -28.11
C ASP A 405 67.35 12.98 -27.34
N VAL A 406 68.09 11.86 -27.29
CA VAL A 406 67.73 10.68 -26.50
C VAL A 406 67.67 11.01 -25.01
N ARG A 407 68.65 11.75 -24.46
CA ARG A 407 68.59 12.19 -23.06
C ARG A 407 67.34 13.00 -22.77
N ASN A 408 66.99 13.96 -23.65
CA ASN A 408 65.78 14.75 -23.49
C ASN A 408 64.50 13.90 -23.49
N LEU A 409 64.42 12.88 -24.34
CA LEU A 409 63.28 11.95 -24.37
C LEU A 409 63.20 11.11 -23.09
N VAL A 410 64.33 10.60 -22.60
CA VAL A 410 64.40 9.83 -21.35
C VAL A 410 63.97 10.68 -20.15
N HIS A 411 64.41 11.94 -20.09
CA HIS A 411 63.98 12.88 -19.05
C HIS A 411 62.47 13.13 -19.09
N GLN A 412 61.87 13.28 -20.28
CA GLN A 412 60.42 13.41 -20.43
C GLN A 412 59.67 12.15 -19.97
N ILE A 413 60.19 10.95 -20.26
CA ILE A 413 59.60 9.68 -19.78
C ILE A 413 59.65 9.59 -18.26
N ALA A 414 60.76 9.99 -17.63
CA ALA A 414 60.89 9.99 -16.17
C ALA A 414 59.88 10.95 -15.53
N SER A 415 59.76 12.17 -16.06
CA SER A 415 58.80 13.16 -15.58
C SER A 415 57.34 12.69 -15.75
N ALA A 416 56.99 12.16 -16.92
CA ALA A 416 55.65 11.64 -17.20
C ALA A 416 55.30 10.44 -16.31
N SER A 417 56.25 9.53 -16.07
CA SER A 417 56.06 8.38 -15.18
C SER A 417 55.84 8.81 -13.73
N LYS A 418 56.52 9.86 -13.27
CA LYS A 418 56.32 10.44 -11.94
C LYS A 418 54.91 11.05 -11.80
N GLU A 419 54.44 11.77 -12.81
CA GLU A 419 53.10 12.33 -12.83
C GLU A 419 52.01 11.24 -12.89
N GLN A 420 52.22 10.19 -13.69
CA GLN A 420 51.35 9.01 -13.71
C GLN A 420 51.26 8.34 -12.34
N THR A 421 52.37 8.20 -11.61
CA THR A 421 52.36 7.63 -10.26
C THR A 421 51.47 8.44 -9.32
N ILE A 422 51.57 9.78 -9.36
CA ILE A 422 50.71 10.67 -8.56
C ILE A 422 49.23 10.50 -8.95
N GLY A 423 48.93 10.43 -10.24
CA GLY A 423 47.57 10.21 -10.74
C GLY A 423 46.98 8.85 -10.30
N ILE A 424 47.79 7.80 -10.33
CA ILE A 424 47.37 6.45 -9.89
C ILE A 424 47.12 6.43 -8.38
N ASP A 425 47.98 7.07 -7.57
CA ASP A 425 47.77 7.14 -6.12
C ASP A 425 46.46 7.89 -5.78
N GLN A 426 46.11 8.94 -6.53
CA GLN A 426 44.83 9.64 -6.40
C GLN A 426 43.64 8.75 -6.77
N LEU A 427 43.72 8.00 -7.89
CA LEU A 427 42.68 7.06 -8.31
C LEU A 427 42.47 5.96 -7.27
N ASN A 428 43.56 5.40 -6.75
CA ASN A 428 43.52 4.35 -5.74
C ASN A 428 42.83 4.86 -4.46
N SER A 429 43.19 6.06 -4.01
CA SER A 429 42.57 6.73 -2.85
C SER A 429 41.06 6.95 -3.03
N ALA A 430 40.63 7.41 -4.21
CA ALA A 430 39.22 7.65 -4.51
C ALA A 430 38.42 6.34 -4.60
N GLY A 431 38.95 5.35 -5.32
CA GLY A 431 38.31 4.04 -5.54
C GLY A 431 38.16 3.22 -4.27
N LEU A 432 39.20 3.15 -3.43
CA LEU A 432 39.19 2.44 -2.15
C LEU A 432 38.12 2.97 -1.18
N SER A 433 37.75 4.27 -1.26
CA SER A 433 36.71 4.84 -0.40
C SER A 433 35.29 4.34 -0.71
N LEU A 434 35.06 3.82 -1.93
CA LEU A 434 33.75 3.40 -2.41
C LEU A 434 33.43 1.94 -2.05
N ILE A 435 34.44 1.08 -1.95
CA ILE A 435 34.28 -0.36 -1.66
C ILE A 435 33.50 -0.61 -0.35
N PRO A 436 33.84 0.02 0.80
CA PRO A 436 33.14 -0.23 2.06
C PRO A 436 31.66 0.22 2.02
N GLN A 437 31.36 1.26 1.24
CA GLN A 437 30.01 1.80 1.10
C GLN A 437 29.13 0.83 0.30
N ILE A 438 29.64 0.31 -0.81
CA ILE A 438 28.95 -0.66 -1.67
C ILE A 438 28.73 -1.99 -0.92
N LEU A 439 29.75 -2.48 -0.19
CA LEU A 439 29.62 -3.69 0.62
C LEU A 439 28.60 -3.53 1.76
N ARG A 440 28.56 -2.36 2.43
CA ARG A 440 27.52 -2.06 3.42
C ARG A 440 26.13 -2.05 2.81
N LEU A 441 25.97 -1.47 1.63
CA LEU A 441 24.69 -1.44 0.91
C LEU A 441 24.21 -2.86 0.58
N SER A 442 25.08 -3.69 0.00
CA SER A 442 24.81 -5.10 -0.31
C SER A 442 24.39 -5.88 0.95
N LYS A 443 25.16 -5.75 2.05
CA LYS A 443 24.85 -6.42 3.32
C LYS A 443 23.50 -6.01 3.90
N ASN A 444 23.16 -4.72 3.84
CA ASN A 444 21.88 -4.21 4.33
C ASN A 444 20.69 -4.73 3.49
N LEU A 445 20.83 -4.81 2.17
CA LEU A 445 19.84 -5.40 1.28
C LEU A 445 19.65 -6.90 1.55
N HIS A 446 20.74 -7.62 1.82
CA HIS A 446 20.69 -9.04 2.16
C HIS A 446 20.05 -9.31 3.55
N LEU A 447 20.31 -8.46 4.54
CA LEU A 447 19.66 -8.53 5.85
C LEU A 447 18.16 -8.20 5.79
N SER A 448 17.78 -7.27 4.91
CA SER A 448 16.38 -6.98 4.59
C SER A 448 15.65 -8.22 4.06
N LYS A 449 16.26 -8.98 3.15
CA LYS A 449 15.74 -10.27 2.63
C LYS A 449 15.46 -11.28 3.74
N LEU A 450 16.40 -11.47 4.67
CA LEU A 450 16.21 -12.36 5.82
C LEU A 450 14.99 -11.96 6.64
N LYS A 451 14.86 -10.67 6.99
CA LYS A 451 13.71 -10.16 7.74
C LYS A 451 12.37 -10.29 7.00
N ALA A 452 12.37 -10.13 5.67
CA ALA A 452 11.17 -10.30 4.85
C ALA A 452 10.70 -11.76 4.79
N ASN A 453 11.63 -12.72 4.67
CA ASN A 453 11.29 -14.14 4.64
C ASN A 453 10.74 -14.67 5.98
N PHE A 454 11.18 -14.13 7.12
CA PHE A 454 10.65 -14.48 8.45
C PHE A 454 9.22 -13.95 8.72
N ARG A 455 8.70 -13.04 7.88
CA ARG A 455 7.37 -12.45 8.04
C ARG A 455 6.26 -13.12 7.21
N LYS A 456 6.52 -14.24 6.53
CA LYS A 456 5.44 -15.04 5.94
C LYS A 456 4.55 -15.56 7.09
N PRO A 457 3.28 -15.13 7.20
CA PRO A 457 2.38 -15.68 8.20
C PRO A 457 2.04 -17.13 7.81
N TYR A 458 2.18 -18.04 8.77
CA TYR A 458 1.52 -19.35 8.77
C TYR A 458 -0.01 -19.21 8.79
#